data_AF-A0A3L7ZTH6-F1
#
_entry.id   AF-A0A3L7ZTH6-F1
#
_cell.length_a   1.000
_cell.length_b   1.000
_cell.length_c   1.000
_cell.angle_alpha   90.00
_cell.angle_beta   90.00
_cell.angle_gamma   90.00
#
_symmetry.space_group_name_H-M   'P 1'
#
loop_
_entity.id
_entity.type
_entity.pdbx_description
1 polymer ?
#
loop_
_entity_poly.entity_id
_entity_poly.type
_entity_poly.pdbx_seq_one_letter_code
_entity_poly.pdbx_strand_id
1 'polypeptide(L)'
;MKLFFIVCSFFFAINMMAQEPMQEVVGLETKSVSQIPGVILKFFNEVQSSGHIEFVARVLDENNQSMEPQGAYTYSWSITGSPVSTTAYIWPRAAGQGSIADVSVYYTTSGRAEVACEVYKNGSYKGTLYGYVYF
;
A
#
# COMPACT_ATOMS: atom_id res chain seq x y z
N MET A 1 30.35 5.10 56.63
CA MET A 1 30.55 6.29 55.76
C MET A 1 29.42 6.31 54.76
N LYS A 2 28.41 7.17 55.01
CA LYS A 2 27.36 7.50 54.04
C LYS A 2 28.02 8.08 52.79
N LEU A 3 27.60 7.72 51.58
CA LEU A 3 27.53 8.66 50.45
C LEU A 3 26.86 8.05 49.19
N PHE A 4 25.80 8.74 48.76
CA PHE A 4 25.15 8.87 47.45
C PHE A 4 24.62 7.65 46.67
N PHE A 5 23.30 7.45 46.83
CA PHE A 5 22.39 7.15 45.72
C PHE A 5 22.52 8.24 44.64
N ILE A 6 23.10 7.91 43.49
CA ILE A 6 22.92 8.71 42.27
C ILE A 6 21.75 8.11 41.51
N VAL A 7 20.71 8.93 41.49
CA VAL A 7 19.43 8.80 40.83
C VAL A 7 19.61 8.34 39.38
N CYS A 8 18.77 7.36 39.00
CA CYS A 8 18.50 6.92 37.65
C CYS A 8 18.31 8.11 36.69
N SER A 9 19.37 8.51 36.01
CA SER A 9 19.28 9.26 34.76
C SER A 9 19.27 8.26 33.60
N PHE A 10 18.31 7.34 33.62
CA PHE A 10 17.87 6.68 32.39
C PHE A 10 17.15 7.75 31.58
N PHE A 11 17.90 8.48 30.76
CA PHE A 11 17.33 9.10 29.58
C PHE A 11 16.81 7.96 28.71
N PHE A 12 15.55 7.58 28.92
CA PHE A 12 14.77 6.91 27.90
C PHE A 12 14.58 7.94 26.79
N ALA A 13 15.56 8.03 25.89
CA ALA A 13 15.31 8.48 24.54
C ALA A 13 14.38 7.42 23.93
N ILE A 14 13.08 7.52 24.19
CA ILE A 14 12.10 7.04 23.25
C ILE A 14 12.34 7.87 21.98
N ASN A 15 13.19 7.34 21.11
CA ASN A 15 13.02 7.60 19.69
C ASN A 15 11.60 7.10 19.39
N MET A 16 10.61 8.00 19.49
CA MET A 16 9.52 7.99 18.54
C MET A 16 10.24 8.00 17.19
N MET A 17 10.41 6.81 16.60
CA MET A 17 10.62 6.73 15.16
C MET A 17 9.40 7.45 14.58
N ALA A 18 9.57 8.72 14.25
CA ALA A 18 8.62 9.41 13.41
C ALA A 18 8.55 8.56 12.15
N GLN A 19 7.44 7.87 11.97
CA GLN A 19 7.21 7.13 10.74
C GLN A 19 7.27 8.18 9.64
N GLU A 20 8.28 8.06 8.76
CA GLU A 20 8.44 8.96 7.62
C GLU A 20 7.08 9.11 6.92
N PRO A 21 6.63 10.36 6.64
CA PRO A 21 5.34 10.58 6.05
C PRO A 21 5.32 9.88 4.70
N MET A 22 4.40 8.94 4.52
CA MET A 22 4.44 8.15 3.30
C MET A 22 4.12 9.00 2.07
N GLN A 23 5.03 8.95 1.11
CA GLN A 23 5.11 9.84 -0.02
C GLN A 23 4.31 9.26 -1.18
N GLU A 24 3.31 10.00 -1.66
CA GLU A 24 2.55 9.61 -2.86
C GLU A 24 3.48 9.56 -4.07
N VAL A 25 3.33 8.50 -4.87
CA VAL A 25 4.08 8.31 -6.09
C VAL A 25 3.38 9.05 -7.22
N VAL A 26 4.07 10.00 -7.84
CA VAL A 26 3.50 10.87 -8.88
C VAL A 26 3.78 10.28 -10.27
N GLY A 27 2.79 10.32 -11.17
CA GLY A 27 2.97 9.93 -12.58
C GLY A 27 2.51 8.52 -12.94
N LEU A 28 1.82 7.82 -12.02
CA LEU A 28 1.22 6.53 -12.29
C LEU A 28 -0.19 6.66 -12.83
N GLU A 29 -0.56 5.74 -13.71
CA GLU A 29 -1.91 5.66 -14.26
C GLU A 29 -2.79 4.82 -13.33
N THR A 30 -3.86 5.41 -12.82
CA THR A 30 -4.88 4.70 -12.04
C THR A 30 -6.23 4.80 -12.74
N LYS A 31 -7.01 3.72 -12.65
CA LYS A 31 -8.35 3.60 -13.24
C LYS A 31 -9.30 3.02 -12.21
N SER A 32 -10.33 3.79 -11.85
CA SER A 32 -11.39 3.31 -10.97
C SER A 32 -12.55 2.76 -11.80
N VAL A 33 -12.88 1.49 -11.63
CA VAL A 33 -14.12 0.88 -12.13
C VAL A 33 -14.92 0.40 -10.91
N SER A 34 -15.24 1.34 -10.03
CA SER A 34 -16.01 1.11 -8.80
C SER A 34 -17.39 1.75 -8.87
N GLN A 35 -18.40 1.03 -8.39
CA GLN A 35 -19.75 1.58 -8.14
C GLN A 35 -19.81 2.46 -6.88
N ILE A 36 -18.72 2.55 -6.11
CA ILE A 36 -18.62 3.42 -4.95
C ILE A 36 -18.05 4.76 -5.42
N PRO A 37 -18.84 5.85 -5.41
CA PRO A 37 -18.35 7.17 -5.80
C PRO A 37 -17.17 7.60 -4.92
N GLY A 38 -16.18 8.24 -5.53
CA GLY A 38 -15.06 8.84 -4.80
C GLY A 38 -13.97 7.87 -4.35
N VAL A 39 -14.14 6.55 -4.52
CA VAL A 39 -13.11 5.58 -4.14
C VAL A 39 -12.01 5.51 -5.20
N ILE A 40 -10.78 5.74 -4.75
CA ILE A 40 -9.58 5.79 -5.59
C ILE A 40 -8.49 4.87 -5.07
N LEU A 41 -7.62 4.42 -5.98
CA LEU A 41 -6.39 3.70 -5.67
C LEU A 41 -5.20 4.65 -5.85
N LYS A 42 -4.29 4.67 -4.88
CA LYS A 42 -3.04 5.45 -4.93
C LYS A 42 -1.86 4.60 -4.50
N PHE A 43 -0.68 4.92 -5.02
CA PHE A 43 0.58 4.25 -4.65
C PHE A 43 1.46 5.20 -3.85
N PHE A 44 2.17 4.64 -2.87
CA PHE A 44 2.99 5.36 -1.91
C PHE A 44 4.34 4.66 -1.75
N ASN A 45 5.36 5.40 -1.29
CA ASN A 45 6.66 4.87 -0.88
C ASN A 45 7.34 4.02 -1.96
N GLU A 46 7.36 4.51 -3.21
CA GLU A 46 8.06 3.79 -4.27
C GLU A 46 9.58 3.80 -4.05
N VAL A 47 10.14 2.61 -3.95
CA VAL A 47 11.58 2.37 -4.01
C VAL A 47 11.86 1.62 -5.31
N GLN A 48 12.49 2.31 -6.26
CA GLN A 48 12.91 1.73 -7.53
C GLN A 48 14.43 1.55 -7.58
N SER A 49 14.84 0.36 -7.99
CA SER A 49 16.22 -0.02 -8.27
C SER A 49 16.29 -0.79 -9.59
N SER A 50 17.50 -1.09 -10.07
CA SER A 50 17.66 -1.88 -11.30
C SER A 50 17.01 -3.25 -11.15
N GLY A 51 15.90 -3.45 -11.86
CA GLY A 51 15.16 -4.72 -11.90
C GLY A 51 14.23 -4.98 -10.71
N HIS A 52 13.97 -3.99 -9.86
CA HIS A 52 13.02 -4.12 -8.75
C HIS A 52 12.34 -2.79 -8.40
N ILE A 53 11.00 -2.82 -8.28
CA ILE A 53 10.19 -1.74 -7.69
C ILE A 53 9.43 -2.31 -6.49
N GLU A 54 9.43 -1.58 -5.39
CA GLU A 54 8.59 -1.84 -4.21
C GLU A 54 7.76 -0.59 -3.89
N PHE A 55 6.48 -0.77 -3.56
CA PHE A 55 5.58 0.33 -3.21
C PHE A 55 4.38 -0.17 -2.40
N VAL A 56 3.64 0.77 -1.82
CA VAL A 56 2.42 0.52 -1.05
C VAL A 56 1.22 1.01 -1.85
N ALA A 57 0.30 0.11 -2.17
CA ALA A 57 -0.98 0.42 -2.76
C ALA A 57 -2.03 0.69 -1.67
N ARG A 58 -2.80 1.77 -1.79
CA ARG A 58 -3.85 2.14 -0.83
C ARG A 58 -5.13 2.58 -1.51
N VAL A 59 -6.25 2.06 -1.02
CA VAL A 59 -7.58 2.55 -1.36
C VAL A 59 -7.96 3.68 -0.41
N LEU A 60 -8.36 4.81 -1.00
CA LEU A 60 -8.74 6.03 -0.30
C LEU A 60 -10.12 6.51 -0.76
N ASP A 61 -10.73 7.35 0.07
CA ASP A 61 -11.96 8.06 -0.30
C ASP A 61 -11.66 9.34 -1.13
N GLU A 62 -12.73 10.08 -1.46
CA GLU A 62 -12.65 11.31 -2.25
C GLU A 62 -11.86 12.43 -1.58
N ASN A 63 -11.64 12.35 -0.27
CA ASN A 63 -10.88 13.30 0.52
C ASN A 63 -9.44 12.82 0.77
N ASN A 64 -8.97 11.80 0.05
CA ASN A 64 -7.70 11.12 0.24
C ASN A 64 -7.52 10.57 1.67
N GLN A 65 -8.60 10.24 2.37
CA GLN A 65 -8.53 9.63 3.69
C GLN A 65 -8.43 8.12 3.56
N SER A 66 -7.69 7.52 4.50
CA SER A 66 -7.63 6.07 4.63
C SER A 66 -9.03 5.53 4.89
N MET A 67 -9.41 4.48 4.18
CA MET A 67 -10.67 3.76 4.42
C MET A 67 -10.52 2.66 5.51
N GLU A 68 -9.45 2.76 6.33
CA GLU A 68 -9.23 1.95 7.55
C GLU A 68 -9.71 2.67 8.82
N PRO A 69 -10.19 1.94 9.85
CA PRO A 69 -10.46 0.50 9.85
C PRO A 69 -11.66 0.17 8.95
N GLN A 70 -11.56 -0.98 8.26
CA GLN A 70 -12.50 -1.61 7.29
C GLN A 70 -13.98 -1.20 7.33
N GLY A 71 -14.60 -0.89 8.47
CA GLY A 71 -16.00 -0.51 8.54
C GLY A 71 -16.89 -1.56 7.85
N ALA A 72 -17.65 -1.14 6.83
CA ALA A 72 -18.45 -2.03 6.00
C ALA A 72 -17.69 -2.60 4.78
N TYR A 73 -16.46 -2.17 4.54
CA TYR A 73 -15.71 -2.47 3.33
C TYR A 73 -14.66 -3.55 3.55
N THR A 74 -14.49 -4.40 2.55
CA THR A 74 -13.37 -5.34 2.49
C THR A 74 -12.74 -5.34 1.12
N TYR A 75 -11.47 -5.72 1.07
CA TYR A 75 -10.64 -5.61 -0.12
C TYR A 75 -10.03 -6.95 -0.49
N SER A 76 -9.80 -7.16 -1.78
CA SER A 76 -9.10 -8.34 -2.31
C SER A 76 -8.08 -7.86 -3.33
N TRP A 77 -6.81 -8.14 -3.06
CA TRP A 77 -5.70 -7.61 -3.83
C TRP A 77 -5.11 -8.66 -4.76
N SER A 78 -4.80 -8.24 -5.98
CA SER A 78 -4.14 -9.07 -6.98
C SER A 78 -3.23 -8.24 -7.88
N ILE A 79 -2.28 -8.93 -8.50
CA ILE A 79 -1.54 -8.38 -9.64
C ILE A 79 -2.02 -9.14 -10.87
N THR A 80 -2.51 -8.39 -11.85
CA THR A 80 -2.97 -8.87 -13.14
C THR A 80 -2.04 -8.34 -14.23
N GLY A 81 -2.03 -8.99 -15.39
CA GLY A 81 -1.41 -8.40 -16.60
C GLY A 81 0.09 -8.13 -16.59
N SER A 82 0.90 -8.79 -15.76
CA SER A 82 2.37 -8.64 -15.79
C SER A 82 3.02 -9.46 -16.92
N PRO A 83 4.07 -8.94 -17.60
CA PRO A 83 4.88 -9.72 -18.53
C PRO A 83 5.40 -11.02 -17.92
N VAL A 84 5.64 -12.04 -18.76
CA VAL A 84 6.21 -13.33 -18.31
C VAL A 84 7.61 -13.17 -17.70
N SER A 85 8.34 -12.12 -18.11
CA SER A 85 9.65 -11.75 -17.56
C SER A 85 9.58 -11.06 -16.18
N THR A 86 8.39 -10.98 -15.59
CA THR A 86 8.15 -10.28 -14.32
C THR A 86 7.73 -11.28 -13.25
N THR A 87 8.32 -11.16 -12.07
CA THR A 87 7.85 -11.84 -10.85
C THR A 87 7.31 -10.78 -9.92
N ALA A 88 6.04 -10.88 -9.53
CA ALA A 88 5.39 -9.87 -8.72
C ALA A 88 4.71 -10.49 -7.49
N TYR A 89 4.81 -9.79 -6.37
CA TYR A 89 4.22 -10.16 -5.09
C TYR A 89 3.31 -9.03 -4.62
N ILE A 90 2.19 -9.42 -4.01
CA ILE A 90 1.27 -8.51 -3.35
C ILE A 90 0.81 -9.11 -2.04
N TRP A 91 0.82 -8.31 -0.99
CA TRP A 91 0.35 -8.70 0.32
C TRP A 91 -0.53 -7.59 0.91
N PRO A 92 -1.71 -7.89 1.47
CA PRO A 92 -2.28 -9.22 1.65
C PRO A 92 -2.98 -9.74 0.39
N ARG A 93 -2.81 -11.03 0.07
CA ARG A 93 -3.36 -11.64 -1.17
C ARG A 93 -4.77 -12.24 -1.00
N ALA A 94 -5.22 -12.41 0.24
CA ALA A 94 -6.51 -13.03 0.53
C ALA A 94 -7.66 -12.03 0.32
N ALA A 95 -8.87 -12.54 0.10
CA ALA A 95 -10.08 -11.73 0.15
C ALA A 95 -10.41 -11.34 1.60
N GLY A 96 -11.10 -10.22 1.79
CA GLY A 96 -11.54 -9.80 3.12
C GLY A 96 -10.51 -8.98 3.90
N GLN A 97 -9.53 -8.39 3.21
CA GLN A 97 -8.39 -7.73 3.84
C GLN A 97 -8.57 -6.21 3.91
N GLY A 98 -7.57 -5.54 4.46
CA GLY A 98 -7.52 -4.09 4.60
C GLY A 98 -7.32 -3.32 3.29
N SER A 99 -7.50 -2.00 3.36
CA SER A 99 -7.43 -1.06 2.24
C SER A 99 -6.00 -0.75 1.80
N ILE A 100 -5.01 -1.50 2.28
CA ILE A 100 -3.58 -1.31 2.05
C ILE A 100 -2.97 -2.63 1.60
N ALA A 101 -2.10 -2.58 0.60
CA ALA A 101 -1.27 -3.70 0.18
C ALA A 101 0.17 -3.27 -0.13
N ASP A 102 1.13 -4.07 0.30
CA ASP A 102 2.53 -3.98 -0.10
C ASP A 102 2.72 -4.73 -1.42
N VAL A 103 3.46 -4.12 -2.35
CA VAL A 103 3.69 -4.63 -3.70
C VAL A 103 5.17 -4.64 -4.01
N SER A 104 5.68 -5.77 -4.52
CA SER A 104 7.05 -5.91 -4.99
C SER A 104 7.05 -6.48 -6.40
N VAL A 105 7.78 -5.85 -7.33
CA VAL A 105 7.83 -6.21 -8.75
C VAL A 105 9.27 -6.36 -9.19
N TYR A 106 9.66 -7.57 -9.58
CA TYR A 106 10.98 -7.88 -10.14
C TYR A 106 10.89 -8.01 -11.65
N TYR A 107 11.80 -7.39 -12.39
CA TYR A 107 11.77 -7.33 -13.84
C TYR A 107 13.17 -7.32 -14.46
N THR A 108 13.28 -7.80 -15.70
CA THR A 108 14.53 -7.80 -16.48
C THR A 108 14.43 -7.03 -17.79
N THR A 109 13.21 -6.66 -18.18
CA THR A 109 12.89 -5.91 -19.40
C THR A 109 11.78 -4.90 -19.09
N SER A 110 11.62 -3.91 -19.95
CA SER A 110 10.59 -2.91 -19.77
C SER A 110 9.19 -3.47 -19.93
N GLY A 111 8.23 -2.91 -19.20
CA GLY A 111 6.85 -3.38 -19.18
C GLY A 111 6.00 -2.65 -18.15
N ARG A 112 4.93 -3.31 -17.73
CA ARG A 112 4.06 -2.83 -16.65
C ARG A 112 3.48 -3.97 -15.84
N ALA A 113 3.17 -3.71 -14.58
CA ALA A 113 2.32 -4.59 -13.76
C ALA A 113 1.03 -3.84 -13.41
N GLU A 114 -0.11 -4.54 -13.47
CA GLU A 114 -1.42 -3.98 -13.14
C GLU A 114 -1.83 -4.47 -11.75
N VAL A 115 -1.83 -3.56 -10.78
CA VAL A 115 -2.37 -3.82 -9.44
C VAL A 115 -3.87 -3.65 -9.49
N ALA A 116 -4.60 -4.68 -9.06
CA ALA A 116 -6.06 -4.69 -9.01
C ALA A 116 -6.54 -4.90 -7.58
N CYS A 117 -7.50 -4.08 -7.15
CA CYS A 117 -8.16 -4.18 -5.86
C CYS A 117 -9.68 -4.30 -6.05
N GLU A 118 -10.23 -5.47 -5.76
CA GLU A 118 -11.69 -5.63 -5.69
C GLU A 118 -12.19 -5.03 -4.38
N VAL A 119 -13.24 -4.21 -4.46
CA VAL A 119 -13.85 -3.56 -3.31
C VAL A 119 -15.22 -4.18 -3.05
N TYR A 120 -15.45 -4.61 -1.82
CA TYR A 120 -16.71 -5.16 -1.35
C TYR A 120 -17.28 -4.24 -0.28
N LYS A 121 -18.62 -4.15 -0.20
CA LYS A 121 -19.34 -3.46 0.89
C LYS A 121 -20.39 -4.39 1.45
N ASN A 122 -20.35 -4.68 2.75
CA ASN A 122 -21.20 -5.66 3.42
C ASN A 122 -21.21 -7.00 2.68
N GLY A 123 -20.03 -7.48 2.27
CA GLY A 123 -19.86 -8.73 1.52
C GLY A 123 -20.28 -8.71 0.04
N SER A 124 -20.88 -7.62 -0.44
CA SER A 124 -21.27 -7.49 -1.86
C SER A 124 -20.18 -6.80 -2.67
N TYR A 125 -19.75 -7.40 -3.78
CA TYR A 125 -18.82 -6.79 -4.73
C TYR A 125 -19.35 -5.46 -5.28
N LYS A 126 -18.48 -4.45 -5.36
CA LYS A 126 -18.82 -3.10 -5.84
C LYS A 126 -17.98 -2.67 -7.04
N GLY A 127 -16.90 -3.35 -7.35
CA GLY A 127 -16.06 -3.03 -8.49
C GLY A 127 -14.59 -3.28 -8.20
N THR A 128 -13.77 -2.96 -9.19
CA THR A 128 -12.32 -3.13 -9.13
C THR A 128 -11.64 -1.82 -9.43
N LEU A 129 -10.68 -1.47 -8.60
CA LEU A 129 -9.75 -0.37 -8.81
C LEU A 129 -8.47 -0.94 -9.44
N TYR A 130 -7.92 -0.23 -10.40
CA TYR A 130 -6.71 -0.62 -11.11
C TYR A 130 -5.66 0.49 -11.01
N GLY A 131 -4.40 0.10 -10.96
CA GLY A 131 -3.28 1.01 -11.11
C GLY A 131 -2.10 0.31 -11.78
N TYR A 132 -1.37 1.04 -12.59
CA TYR A 132 -0.26 0.50 -13.38
C TYR A 132 1.05 1.05 -12.87
N VAL A 133 2.01 0.17 -12.64
CA VAL A 133 3.41 0.52 -12.40
C VAL A 133 4.22 0.14 -13.64
N TYR A 134 5.02 1.08 -14.15
CA TYR A 134 5.83 0.92 -15.35
C TYR A 134 7.30 0.74 -14.96
N PHE A 135 8.01 -0.11 -15.71
CA PHE A 135 9.41 -0.45 -15.47
C PHE A 135 10.17 -0.71 -16.78
#